data_AF-A0A9W6TWB8-F1
#
_entry.id   AF-A0A9W6TWB8-F1
#
_cell.length_a   1.000
_cell.length_b   1.000
_cell.length_c   1.000
_cell.angle_alpha   90.00
_cell.angle_beta   90.00
_cell.angle_gamma   90.00
#
_symmetry.space_group_name_H-M   'P 1'
#
loop_
_entity.id
_entity.type
_entity.pdbx_description
1 polymer ?
#
loop_
_entity_poly.entity_id
_entity_poly.type
_entity_poly.pdbx_seq_one_letter_code
_entity_poly.pdbx_strand_id
1 'polypeptide(L)'
;MVVNAKFDREMSLVANLVSEHAFELIFEQYSYTLSNRANYSFYEAVTGIDFVKNKSEEDDALDKPSVEYSVTKQNWEWSWLFMSTRLLPCRHVFFLRKALQLELLIPTQLLPSRWLLSLVRSETPVHALPGKSFSVAKVLRQERQPWDANRKFREAHALASSISKTISGMGMPQYNAAIQALQEVARLFKRGEI
;
A
#
# COMPACT_ATOMS: atom_id res chain seq x y z
N MET A 1 -22.59 13.28 -14.44
CA MET A 1 -22.55 12.49 -13.20
C MET A 1 -23.18 11.15 -13.50
N VAL A 2 -22.41 10.06 -13.47
CA VAL A 2 -22.96 8.71 -13.65
C VAL A 2 -23.48 8.25 -12.29
N VAL A 3 -24.79 7.99 -12.20
CA VAL A 3 -25.43 7.44 -10.99
C VAL A 3 -25.63 5.95 -11.22
N ASN A 4 -24.99 5.11 -10.41
CA ASN A 4 -25.16 3.66 -10.46
C ASN A 4 -26.13 3.25 -9.34
N ALA A 5 -27.24 2.62 -9.71
CA ALA A 5 -28.30 2.22 -8.76
C ALA A 5 -27.84 1.24 -7.66
N LYS A 6 -26.65 0.63 -7.81
CA LYS A 6 -26.05 -0.27 -6.82
C LYS A 6 -25.20 0.45 -5.76
N PHE A 7 -24.90 1.72 -5.95
CA PHE A 7 -24.00 2.47 -5.06
C PHE A 7 -24.78 3.45 -4.21
N ASP A 8 -24.36 3.59 -2.95
CA ASP A 8 -24.83 4.69 -2.11
C ASP A 8 -24.31 6.03 -2.63
N ARG A 9 -24.75 7.11 -1.98
CA ARG A 9 -24.41 8.48 -2.35
C ARG A 9 -22.89 8.72 -2.32
N GLU A 10 -22.20 8.18 -1.33
CA GLU A 10 -20.77 8.41 -1.14
C GLU A 10 -19.93 7.67 -2.20
N MET A 11 -20.27 6.40 -2.47
CA MET A 11 -19.63 5.63 -3.53
C MET A 11 -19.93 6.19 -4.92
N SER A 12 -21.13 6.72 -5.15
CA SER A 12 -21.45 7.43 -6.40
C SER A 12 -20.58 8.67 -6.59
N LEU A 13 -20.28 9.42 -5.53
CA LEU A 13 -19.37 10.56 -5.59
C LEU A 13 -17.93 10.11 -5.93
N VAL A 14 -17.43 9.07 -5.27
CA VAL A 14 -16.08 8.54 -5.52
C VAL A 14 -15.95 8.02 -6.96
N ALA A 15 -16.95 7.30 -7.48
CA ALA A 15 -16.95 6.80 -8.86
C ALA A 15 -16.81 7.92 -9.90
N ASN A 16 -17.31 9.13 -9.59
CA ASN A 16 -17.19 10.29 -10.46
C ASN A 16 -15.92 11.11 -10.20
N LEU A 17 -15.18 10.83 -9.13
CA LEU A 17 -14.01 11.57 -8.69
C LEU A 17 -12.69 10.91 -9.10
N VAL A 18 -12.61 9.58 -9.10
CA VAL A 18 -11.36 8.83 -9.31
C VAL A 18 -11.39 7.90 -10.53
N SER A 19 -10.24 7.41 -10.97
CA SER A 19 -10.16 6.37 -12.01
C SER A 19 -10.88 5.08 -11.58
N GLU A 20 -11.33 4.29 -12.56
CA GLU A 20 -12.03 3.02 -12.30
C GLU A 20 -11.20 2.10 -11.39
N HIS A 21 -9.90 1.96 -11.67
CA HIS A 21 -9.01 1.17 -10.83
C HIS A 21 -8.92 1.68 -9.38
N ALA A 22 -8.82 3.00 -9.19
CA ALA A 22 -8.80 3.58 -7.84
C ALA A 22 -10.14 3.38 -7.13
N PHE A 23 -11.25 3.49 -7.87
CA PHE A 23 -12.58 3.24 -7.37
C PHE A 23 -12.73 1.80 -6.87
N GLU A 24 -12.31 0.80 -7.64
CA GLU A 24 -12.36 -0.62 -7.24
C GLU A 24 -11.60 -0.85 -5.93
N LEU A 25 -10.40 -0.27 -5.82
CA LEU A 25 -9.58 -0.39 -4.61
C LEU A 25 -10.26 0.24 -3.38
N ILE A 26 -10.88 1.41 -3.54
CA ILE A 26 -11.62 2.07 -2.46
C ILE A 26 -12.88 1.29 -2.11
N PHE A 27 -13.61 0.80 -3.12
CA PHE A 27 -14.86 0.07 -2.96
C PHE A 27 -14.68 -1.23 -2.18
N GLU A 28 -13.59 -1.97 -2.41
CA GLU A 28 -13.26 -3.18 -1.64
C GLU A 28 -13.11 -2.88 -0.15
N GLN A 29 -12.36 -1.82 0.19
CA GLN A 29 -12.13 -1.41 1.58
C GLN A 29 -13.41 -0.87 2.24
N TYR A 30 -14.21 -0.11 1.49
CA TYR A 30 -15.47 0.46 1.94
C TYR A 30 -16.51 -0.63 2.21
N SER A 31 -16.70 -1.55 1.26
CA SER A 31 -17.65 -2.66 1.38
C SER A 31 -17.32 -3.56 2.57
N TYR A 32 -16.04 -3.86 2.79
CA TYR A 32 -15.61 -4.63 3.95
C TYR A 32 -15.98 -3.93 5.26
N THR A 33 -15.73 -2.62 5.36
CA THR A 33 -16.04 -1.81 6.55
C THR A 33 -17.54 -1.78 6.88
N LEU A 34 -18.38 -1.77 5.86
CA LEU A 34 -19.83 -1.79 6.05
C LEU A 34 -20.38 -3.18 6.35
N SER A 35 -19.65 -4.24 5.99
CA SER A 35 -20.05 -5.61 6.30
C SER A 35 -19.95 -5.93 7.79
N ASN A 36 -20.71 -6.92 8.25
CA ASN A 36 -20.63 -7.42 9.62
C ASN A 36 -19.28 -8.12 9.96
N ARG A 37 -18.36 -8.22 8.99
CA ARG A 37 -17.02 -8.80 9.16
C ARG A 37 -16.02 -7.82 9.77
N ALA A 38 -16.26 -6.51 9.66
CA ALA A 38 -15.39 -5.48 10.19
C ALA A 38 -15.52 -5.38 11.72
N ASN A 39 -14.82 -6.26 12.45
CA ASN A 39 -14.85 -6.31 13.91
C ASN A 39 -13.58 -5.69 14.49
N TYR A 40 -13.61 -4.37 14.73
CA TYR A 40 -12.50 -3.62 15.29
C TYR A 40 -12.85 -3.01 16.65
N SER A 41 -11.84 -2.84 17.51
CA SER A 41 -11.85 -1.87 18.61
C SER A 41 -10.91 -0.72 18.30
N PHE A 42 -11.16 0.43 18.91
CA PHE A 42 -10.20 1.53 18.90
C PHE A 42 -10.13 2.23 20.25
N TYR A 43 -9.01 2.90 20.50
CA TYR A 43 -8.81 3.80 21.65
C TYR A 43 -7.85 4.92 21.27
N GLU A 44 -8.02 6.09 21.89
CA GLU A 44 -7.13 7.22 21.71
C GLU A 44 -5.96 7.11 22.70
N ALA A 45 -4.74 6.86 22.21
CA ALA A 45 -3.57 6.73 23.08
C ALA A 45 -2.90 8.08 23.35
N VAL A 46 -2.93 8.97 22.36
CA VAL A 46 -2.42 10.35 22.42
C VAL A 46 -3.44 11.23 21.72
N THR A 47 -3.61 12.47 22.17
CA THR A 47 -4.54 13.41 21.53
C THR A 47 -4.31 13.49 20.02
N GLY A 48 -5.34 13.14 19.25
CA GLY A 48 -5.29 13.14 17.79
C GLY A 48 -4.75 11.85 17.16
N ILE A 49 -4.39 10.83 17.94
CA ILE A 49 -3.93 9.52 17.47
C ILE A 49 -4.76 8.39 18.08
N ASP A 50 -5.55 7.73 17.23
CA ASP A 50 -6.27 6.53 17.61
C ASP A 50 -5.50 5.27 17.22
N PHE A 51 -5.55 4.24 18.06
CA PHE A 51 -5.10 2.89 17.72
C PHE A 51 -6.32 2.01 17.44
N VAL A 52 -6.32 1.34 16.30
CA VAL A 52 -7.36 0.41 15.86
C VAL A 52 -6.81 -1.01 15.91
N LYS A 53 -7.60 -1.95 16.42
CA LYS A 53 -7.22 -3.35 16.62
C LYS A 53 -8.30 -4.28 16.12
N ASN A 54 -7.94 -5.26 15.30
CA ASN A 54 -8.87 -6.31 14.87
C ASN A 54 -9.17 -7.24 16.06
N LYS A 55 -10.45 -7.53 16.27
CA LYS A 55 -10.98 -8.45 17.28
C LYS A 55 -11.34 -9.81 16.71
N SER A 56 -11.44 -9.95 15.39
CA SER A 56 -11.72 -11.23 14.75
C SER A 56 -10.50 -12.14 14.87
N GLU A 57 -10.73 -13.35 15.38
CA GLU A 57 -9.77 -14.47 15.39
C GLU A 57 -10.03 -15.44 14.22
N GLU A 58 -10.95 -15.09 13.32
CA GLU A 58 -11.27 -15.91 12.14
C GLU A 58 -10.10 -15.92 11.15
N ASP A 59 -9.81 -17.09 10.59
CA ASP A 59 -8.70 -17.28 9.63
C ASP A 59 -8.88 -16.49 8.31
N ASP A 60 -10.11 -16.07 7.98
CA ASP A 60 -10.41 -15.25 6.79
C ASP A 60 -10.38 -13.73 7.07
N ALA A 61 -9.98 -13.33 8.29
CA ALA A 61 -9.83 -11.92 8.65
C ALA A 61 -8.71 -11.25 7.82
N LEU A 62 -9.00 -10.07 7.26
CA LEU A 62 -8.05 -9.32 6.43
C LEU A 62 -6.89 -8.69 7.22
N ASP A 63 -7.03 -8.59 8.54
CA ASP A 63 -6.04 -8.04 9.46
C ASP A 63 -5.67 -9.06 10.52
N LYS A 64 -4.38 -9.15 10.83
CA LYS A 64 -3.91 -10.00 11.93
C LYS A 64 -4.61 -9.64 13.24
N PRO A 65 -5.14 -10.62 13.98
CA PRO A 65 -5.65 -10.38 15.32
C PRO A 65 -4.53 -9.82 16.18
N SER A 66 -4.90 -8.98 17.14
CA SER A 66 -4.01 -8.39 18.13
C SER A 66 -2.95 -7.38 17.67
N VAL A 67 -2.82 -7.11 16.37
CA VAL A 67 -1.99 -6.03 15.83
C VAL A 67 -2.73 -4.69 15.95
N GLU A 68 -2.03 -3.66 16.41
CA GLU A 68 -2.56 -2.31 16.51
C GLU A 68 -2.12 -1.44 15.32
N TYR A 69 -3.05 -0.65 14.80
CA TYR A 69 -2.86 0.25 13.68
C TYR A 69 -3.13 1.68 14.13
N SER A 70 -2.15 2.57 13.98
CA SER A 70 -2.30 3.98 14.39
C SER A 70 -2.94 4.84 13.29
N VAL A 71 -3.77 5.80 13.71
CA VAL A 71 -4.54 6.73 12.87
C VAL A 71 -4.36 8.14 13.37
N THR A 72 -3.93 9.05 12.51
CA THR A 72 -3.85 10.47 12.87
C THR A 72 -5.14 11.18 12.43
N LYS A 73 -5.86 11.83 13.34
CA LYS A 73 -7.13 12.55 13.04
C LYS A 73 -6.94 13.78 12.14
N GLN A 74 -5.75 14.38 12.12
CA GLN A 74 -5.47 15.62 11.36
C GLN A 74 -5.53 15.43 9.84
N ASN A 75 -4.95 14.34 9.36
CA ASN A 75 -4.75 14.04 7.94
C ASN A 75 -5.19 12.62 7.60
N TRP A 76 -5.83 11.92 8.54
CA TRP A 76 -6.23 10.51 8.39
C TRP A 76 -5.09 9.65 7.84
N GLU A 77 -3.84 9.96 8.21
CA GLU A 77 -2.63 9.21 7.85
C GLU A 77 -2.34 8.08 8.84
N TRP A 78 -1.65 7.04 8.36
CA TRP A 78 -1.53 5.73 8.99
C TRP A 78 -0.11 5.18 8.92
N SER A 79 0.23 4.31 9.87
CA SER A 79 1.53 3.63 9.93
C SER A 79 1.64 2.35 9.07
N TRP A 80 0.64 1.98 8.25
CA TRP A 80 0.55 0.66 7.61
C TRP A 80 0.91 0.60 6.11
N LEU A 81 1.42 -0.56 5.66
CA LEU A 81 1.98 -0.87 4.32
C LEU A 81 1.02 -0.63 3.13
N PHE A 82 -0.30 -0.66 3.34
CA PHE A 82 -1.26 -0.41 2.26
C PHE A 82 -1.23 1.05 1.79
N MET A 83 -0.95 2.01 2.69
CA MET A 83 -0.71 3.40 2.30
C MET A 83 0.70 3.64 1.76
N SER A 84 1.73 2.92 2.22
CA SER A 84 3.09 3.10 1.69
C SER A 84 3.21 2.75 0.19
N THR A 85 2.26 1.97 -0.35
CA THR A 85 2.26 1.56 -1.76
C THR A 85 1.15 2.22 -2.58
N ARG A 86 -0.07 2.41 -2.02
CA ARG A 86 -1.23 2.89 -2.79
C ARG A 86 -1.68 4.31 -2.45
N LEU A 87 -1.26 4.88 -1.31
CA LEU A 87 -1.71 6.18 -0.75
C LEU A 87 -3.22 6.41 -0.90
N LEU A 88 -4.04 5.39 -0.61
CA LEU A 88 -5.50 5.46 -0.60
C LEU A 88 -6.00 5.21 0.83
N PRO A 89 -7.13 5.82 1.24
CA PRO A 89 -7.77 5.51 2.51
C PRO A 89 -8.05 4.01 2.64
N CYS A 90 -7.79 3.44 3.81
CA CYS A 90 -7.99 2.01 4.07
C CYS A 90 -9.24 1.76 4.93
N ARG A 91 -9.66 0.49 5.02
CA ARG A 91 -10.82 0.05 5.82
C ARG A 91 -10.81 0.53 7.27
N HIS A 92 -9.63 0.65 7.88
CA HIS A 92 -9.52 1.14 9.24
C HIS A 92 -9.91 2.64 9.36
N VAL A 93 -9.63 3.47 8.34
CA VAL A 93 -10.11 4.87 8.26
C VAL A 93 -11.61 4.89 8.26
N PHE A 94 -12.19 4.12 7.36
CA PHE A 94 -13.62 4.08 7.17
C PHE A 94 -14.31 3.62 8.46
N PHE A 95 -13.74 2.60 9.13
CA PHE A 95 -14.23 2.12 10.41
C PHE A 95 -14.20 3.21 11.48
N LEU A 96 -13.06 3.87 11.66
CA LEU A 96 -12.90 4.90 12.68
C LEU A 96 -13.84 6.09 12.43
N ARG A 97 -13.94 6.54 11.17
CA ARG A 97 -14.85 7.64 10.79
C ARG A 97 -16.31 7.27 10.99
N LYS A 98 -16.68 6.00 10.76
CA LYS A 98 -18.02 5.45 11.05
C LYS A 98 -18.28 5.42 12.55
N ALA A 99 -17.33 4.94 13.35
CA ALA A 99 -17.45 4.87 14.80
C ALA A 99 -17.54 6.26 15.46
N LEU A 100 -16.83 7.24 14.89
CA LEU A 100 -16.88 8.65 15.29
C LEU A 100 -18.07 9.42 14.68
N GLN A 101 -18.96 8.74 13.94
CA GLN A 101 -20.17 9.31 13.33
C GLN A 101 -19.90 10.53 12.43
N LEU A 102 -18.81 10.50 11.67
CA LEU A 102 -18.53 11.55 10.70
C LEU A 102 -19.47 11.43 9.49
N GLU A 103 -19.80 12.58 8.89
CA GLU A 103 -20.74 12.67 7.77
C GLU A 103 -20.30 11.86 6.53
N LEU A 104 -18.99 11.82 6.28
CA LEU A 104 -18.39 11.09 5.16
C LEU A 104 -17.39 10.08 5.69
N LEU A 105 -17.50 8.81 5.26
CA LEU A 105 -16.54 7.77 5.63
C LEU A 105 -15.26 7.87 4.79
N ILE A 106 -15.36 8.31 3.54
CA ILE A 106 -14.27 8.44 2.60
C ILE A 106 -13.77 9.89 2.62
N PRO A 107 -12.55 10.17 3.12
CA PRO A 107 -12.00 11.51 3.10
C PRO A 107 -11.49 11.87 1.70
N THR A 108 -12.42 12.14 0.79
CA THR A 108 -12.15 12.42 -0.64
C THR A 108 -11.20 13.60 -0.86
N GLN A 109 -11.19 14.56 0.05
CA GLN A 109 -10.30 15.73 0.07
C GLN A 109 -8.81 15.34 0.22
N LEU A 110 -8.54 14.15 0.76
CA LEU A 110 -7.20 13.65 1.02
C LEU A 110 -6.73 12.64 -0.03
N LEU A 111 -7.54 12.41 -1.09
CA LEU A 111 -7.15 11.54 -2.19
C LEU A 111 -6.05 12.21 -3.02
N PRO A 112 -4.90 11.54 -3.24
CA PRO A 112 -3.83 12.09 -4.05
C PRO A 112 -4.27 12.40 -5.48
N SER A 113 -3.78 13.52 -6.03
CA SER A 113 -4.18 14.02 -7.35
C SER A 113 -4.00 13.00 -8.49
N ARG A 114 -3.02 12.09 -8.39
CA ARG A 114 -2.80 11.02 -9.38
C ARG A 114 -3.99 10.08 -9.57
N TRP A 115 -4.88 10.00 -8.57
CA TRP A 115 -6.07 9.15 -8.63
C TRP A 115 -7.30 9.90 -9.12
N LEU A 116 -7.27 11.24 -9.15
CA LEU A 116 -8.42 12.07 -9.50
C LEU A 116 -8.61 12.17 -11.03
N LEU A 117 -9.85 12.08 -11.48
CA LEU A 117 -10.20 12.26 -12.89
C LEU A 117 -10.01 13.70 -13.39
N SER A 118 -9.96 14.70 -12.50
CA SER A 118 -9.79 16.12 -12.88
C SER A 118 -8.48 16.40 -13.63
N LEU A 119 -7.44 15.58 -13.41
CA LEU A 119 -6.18 15.65 -14.18
C LEU A 119 -6.27 14.96 -15.54
N VAL A 120 -7.19 14.01 -15.72
CA VAL A 120 -7.43 13.30 -16.99
C VAL A 120 -8.46 14.02 -17.86
N ARG A 121 -9.41 14.74 -17.23
CA ARG A 121 -10.49 15.50 -17.87
C ARG A 121 -10.23 17.00 -17.95
N SER A 122 -9.06 17.45 -17.54
CA SER A 122 -8.56 18.77 -17.94
C SER A 122 -8.51 18.77 -19.47
N GLU A 123 -9.48 19.42 -20.11
CA GLU A 123 -9.35 19.97 -21.47
C GLU A 123 -8.24 21.03 -21.44
N THR A 124 -7.01 20.60 -21.18
CA THR A 124 -5.86 21.29 -21.70
C THR A 124 -6.07 21.20 -23.22
N PRO A 125 -6.16 22.31 -23.95
CA PRO A 125 -5.94 22.23 -25.38
C PRO A 125 -4.61 21.49 -25.47
N VAL A 126 -4.61 20.35 -26.14
CA VAL A 126 -3.37 19.82 -26.68
C VAL A 126 -2.98 20.88 -27.69
N HIS A 127 -2.35 21.97 -27.23
CA HIS A 127 -1.46 22.75 -28.06
C HIS A 127 -0.59 21.68 -28.65
N ALA A 128 -0.76 21.45 -29.95
CA ALA A 128 -0.04 20.45 -30.69
C ALA A 128 1.41 20.61 -30.28
N LEU A 129 1.88 19.73 -29.40
CA LEU A 129 3.27 19.70 -29.01
C LEU A 129 3.97 19.54 -30.36
N PRO A 130 4.78 20.53 -30.80
CA PRO A 130 5.35 20.50 -32.13
C PRO A 130 6.00 19.14 -32.26
N GLY A 131 5.49 18.35 -33.21
CA GLY A 131 5.67 16.90 -33.27
C GLY A 131 7.13 16.53 -33.18
N LYS A 132 7.65 16.39 -31.97
CA LYS A 132 8.87 15.69 -31.69
C LYS A 132 8.40 14.27 -31.43
N SER A 133 8.65 13.42 -32.42
CA SER A 133 8.53 11.98 -32.31
C SER A 133 9.00 11.57 -30.91
N PHE A 134 8.22 10.71 -30.26
CA PHE A 134 8.64 10.05 -29.03
C PHE A 134 10.11 9.65 -29.16
N SER A 135 10.96 10.27 -28.35
CA SER A 135 12.37 9.94 -28.29
C SER A 135 12.66 9.53 -26.87
N VAL A 136 13.24 8.34 -26.71
CA VAL A 136 13.78 7.90 -25.44
C VAL A 136 14.97 8.79 -25.14
N ALA A 137 14.74 9.85 -24.36
CA ALA A 137 15.82 10.63 -23.82
C ALA A 137 16.65 9.70 -22.92
N LYS A 138 17.98 9.76 -23.04
CA LYS A 138 18.85 9.18 -22.00
C LYS A 138 18.45 9.86 -20.70
N VAL A 139 17.84 9.09 -19.80
CA VAL A 139 17.66 9.50 -18.40
C VAL A 139 18.98 10.08 -17.97
N LEU A 140 19.00 11.37 -17.60
CA LEU A 140 20.16 11.99 -16.96
C LEU A 140 20.53 11.00 -15.88
N ARG A 141 21.69 10.34 -16.02
CA ARG A 141 22.15 9.33 -15.07
C ARG A 141 22.02 10.01 -13.73
N GLN A 142 21.01 9.62 -12.95
CA GLN A 142 20.89 10.03 -11.58
C GLN A 142 22.27 9.70 -11.01
N GLU A 143 22.97 10.73 -10.52
CA GLU A 143 24.26 10.52 -9.88
C GLU A 143 24.08 9.32 -8.97
N ARG A 144 24.97 8.34 -9.09
CA ARG A 144 24.87 7.06 -8.37
C ARG A 144 24.94 7.37 -6.88
N GLN A 145 23.81 7.77 -6.31
CA GLN A 145 23.69 8.01 -4.90
C GLN A 145 23.92 6.66 -4.24
N PRO A 146 24.86 6.57 -3.29
CA PRO A 146 25.03 5.37 -2.51
C PRO A 146 23.67 4.98 -1.93
N TRP A 147 23.25 3.74 -2.14
CA TRP A 147 22.02 3.27 -1.54
C TRP A 147 22.11 3.42 -0.02
N ASP A 148 21.05 3.95 0.58
CA ASP A 148 20.89 3.97 2.03
C ASP A 148 20.82 2.53 2.58
N ALA A 149 21.09 2.39 3.88
CA ALA A 149 21.12 1.08 4.54
C ALA A 149 19.80 0.31 4.40
N ASN A 150 18.66 1.01 4.43
CA ASN A 150 17.33 0.39 4.32
C ASN A 150 17.09 -0.19 2.93
N ARG A 151 17.51 0.52 1.87
CA ARG A 151 17.46 0.03 0.50
C ARG A 151 18.39 -1.16 0.30
N LYS A 152 19.64 -1.06 0.77
CA LYS A 152 20.61 -2.18 0.73
C LYS A 152 20.07 -3.43 1.42
N PHE A 153 19.48 -3.27 2.61
CA PHE A 153 18.87 -4.37 3.35
C PHE A 153 17.69 -5.00 2.59
N ARG A 154 16.76 -4.18 2.06
CA ARG A 154 15.60 -4.70 1.32
C ARG A 154 16.00 -5.52 0.11
N GLU A 155 16.95 -5.04 -0.69
CA GLU A 155 17.43 -5.74 -1.89
C GLU A 155 18.14 -7.05 -1.52
N ALA A 156 19.04 -7.01 -0.53
CA ALA A 156 19.74 -8.21 -0.05
C ALA A 156 18.77 -9.24 0.55
N HIS A 157 17.79 -8.79 1.33
CA HIS A 157 16.80 -9.65 1.97
C HIS A 157 15.85 -10.29 0.95
N ALA A 158 15.43 -9.55 -0.09
CA ALA A 158 14.60 -10.09 -1.16
C ALA A 158 15.31 -11.24 -1.89
N LEU A 159 16.59 -11.05 -2.21
CA LEU A 159 17.42 -12.10 -2.81
C LEU A 159 17.60 -13.30 -1.87
N ALA A 160 17.96 -13.07 -0.61
CA ALA A 160 18.13 -14.13 0.39
C ALA A 160 16.84 -14.95 0.57
N SER A 161 15.68 -14.28 0.65
CA SER A 161 14.38 -14.93 0.77
C SER A 161 14.04 -15.80 -0.44
N SER A 162 14.36 -15.32 -1.65
CA SER A 162 14.19 -16.08 -2.89
C SER A 162 15.05 -17.35 -2.88
N ILE A 163 16.33 -17.22 -2.48
CA ILE A 163 17.25 -18.35 -2.34
C ILE A 163 16.72 -19.35 -1.31
N SER A 164 16.32 -18.89 -0.12
CA SER A 164 15.76 -19.75 0.94
C SER A 164 14.55 -20.55 0.45
N LYS A 165 13.64 -19.91 -0.29
CA LYS A 165 12.48 -20.58 -0.88
C LYS A 165 12.91 -21.65 -1.89
N THR A 166 13.85 -21.35 -2.77
CA THR A 166 14.34 -22.31 -3.77
C THR A 166 15.01 -23.51 -3.12
N ILE A 167 15.91 -23.32 -2.14
CA ILE A 167 16.63 -24.43 -1.50
C ILE A 167 15.72 -25.29 -0.63
N SER A 168 14.66 -24.72 -0.04
CA SER A 168 13.68 -25.50 0.74
C SER A 168 12.90 -26.54 -0.08
N GLY A 169 12.82 -26.36 -1.40
CA GLY A 169 12.19 -27.31 -2.31
C GLY A 169 13.14 -28.37 -2.87
N MET A 170 14.43 -28.33 -2.52
CA MET A 170 15.44 -29.26 -3.04
C MET A 170 15.47 -30.58 -2.24
N GLY A 171 16.00 -31.64 -2.87
CA GLY A 171 16.34 -32.87 -2.17
C GLY A 171 17.53 -32.68 -1.22
N MET A 172 17.62 -33.54 -0.18
CA MET A 172 18.61 -33.41 0.89
C MET A 172 20.09 -33.29 0.42
N PRO A 173 20.57 -34.07 -0.58
CA PRO A 173 21.94 -33.92 -1.07
C PRO A 173 22.19 -32.53 -1.69
N GLN A 174 21.24 -32.02 -2.48
CA GLN A 174 21.32 -30.72 -3.13
C GLN A 174 21.18 -29.58 -2.10
N TYR A 175 20.28 -29.73 -1.12
CA TYR A 175 20.12 -28.79 -0.02
C TYR A 175 21.43 -28.65 0.80
N ASN A 176 22.07 -29.76 1.15
CA ASN A 176 23.32 -29.74 1.91
C ASN A 176 24.46 -29.04 1.14
N ALA A 177 24.59 -29.31 -0.16
CA ALA A 177 25.56 -28.62 -1.01
C ALA A 177 25.26 -27.11 -1.11
N ALA A 178 23.99 -26.73 -1.24
CA ALA A 178 23.57 -25.33 -1.32
C ALA A 178 23.82 -24.57 -0.01
N ILE A 179 23.55 -25.18 1.15
CA ILE A 179 23.82 -24.57 2.46
C ILE A 179 25.32 -24.38 2.70
N GLN A 180 26.16 -25.35 2.33
CA GLN A 180 27.61 -25.20 2.44
C GLN A 180 28.12 -24.01 1.61
N ALA A 181 27.61 -23.86 0.38
CA ALA A 181 27.95 -22.70 -0.46
C ALA A 181 27.49 -21.37 0.17
N LEU A 182 26.29 -21.31 0.74
CA LEU A 182 25.78 -20.10 1.41
C LEU A 182 26.56 -19.75 2.68
N GLN A 183 27.01 -20.76 3.44
CA GLN A 183 27.87 -20.55 4.60
C GLN A 183 29.21 -19.94 4.20
N GLU A 184 29.78 -20.39 3.08
CA GLU A 184 31.03 -19.82 2.57
C GLU A 184 30.84 -18.37 2.12
N VAL A 185 29.75 -18.06 1.39
CA VAL A 185 29.40 -16.68 1.03
C VAL A 185 29.24 -15.80 2.28
N ALA A 186 28.54 -16.29 3.30
CA ALA A 186 28.36 -15.56 4.56
C ALA A 186 29.69 -15.34 5.30
N ARG A 187 30.62 -16.31 5.23
CA ARG A 187 31.98 -16.19 5.78
C ARG A 187 32.76 -15.09 5.07
N LEU A 188 32.69 -15.05 3.73
CA LEU A 188 33.38 -14.05 2.92
C LEU A 188 32.90 -12.63 3.24
N PHE A 189 31.58 -12.41 3.37
CA PHE A 189 31.03 -11.11 3.79
C PHE A 189 31.49 -10.67 5.18
N LYS A 190 31.58 -11.59 6.15
CA LYS A 190 32.07 -11.26 7.50
C LYS A 190 33.53 -10.84 7.54
N ARG A 191 34.35 -11.35 6.60
CA ARG A 191 35.77 -11.02 6.51
C ARG A 191 36.06 -9.83 5.59
N GLY A 192 35.07 -9.34 4.85
CA GLY A 192 35.26 -8.29 3.84
C GLY A 192 36.10 -8.76 2.64
N GLU A 193 36.05 -10.06 2.33
CA GLU A 193 36.80 -10.69 1.23
C GLU A 193 36.06 -10.57 -0.13
N ILE A 194 34.92 -9.84 -0.18
CA ILE A 194 34.10 -9.53 -1.37
C ILE A 194 33.60 -8.09 -1.27
#